data_AF-A0A7V4F247-F1
#
_entry.id   AF-A0A7V4F247-F1
#
_cell.length_a   1.000
_cell.length_b   1.000
_cell.length_c   1.000
_cell.angle_alpha   90.00
_cell.angle_beta   90.00
_cell.angle_gamma   90.00
#
_symmetry.space_group_name_H-M   'P 1'
#
loop_
_entity.id
_entity.type
_entity.pdbx_description
1 polymer ?
#
loop_
_entity_poly.entity_id
_entity_poly.type
_entity_poly.pdbx_seq_one_letter_code
_entity_poly.pdbx_strand_id
1 'polypeptide(L)' 'DSITSIEVMKLLKEVNESGITIVIVTHEHDIAALTQRVIHIRDGVIAHYDEPIKQESYV' A
#
# COMPACT_ATOMS: atom_id res chain seq x y z
N ASP A 1 -2.81 14.57 -9.96
CA ASP A 1 -2.98 14.11 -11.35
C ASP A 1 -2.94 12.59 -11.32
N SER A 2 -4.06 11.92 -11.62
CA SER A 2 -4.26 10.49 -11.31
C SER A 2 -3.38 9.54 -12.12
N ILE A 3 -3.04 9.91 -13.36
CA ILE A 3 -2.17 9.12 -14.24
C ILE A 3 -0.76 9.01 -13.66
N THR A 4 -0.18 10.12 -13.23
CA THR A 4 1.15 10.15 -12.62
C THR A 4 1.19 9.36 -11.31
N SER A 5 0.14 9.42 -10.50
CA SER A 5 0.05 8.62 -9.26
C SER A 5 0.10 7.12 -9.56
N ILE A 6 -0.57 6.65 -10.61
CA ILE A 6 -0.55 5.23 -11.00
C ILE A 6 0.86 4.78 -11.44
N GLU A 7 1.58 5.60 -12.20
CA GLU A 7 2.94 5.29 -12.64
C GLU A 7 3.91 5.20 -11.45
N VAL A 8 3.82 6.14 -10.50
CA VAL A 8 4.60 6.09 -9.27
C VAL A 8 4.27 4.83 -8.46
N MET A 9 2.98 4.47 -8.34
CA MET A 9 2.58 3.26 -7.62
C MET A 9 3.12 1.98 -8.27
N LYS A 10 3.23 1.92 -9.60
CA LYS A 10 3.87 0.79 -10.29
C LYS A 10 5.34 0.65 -9.92
N LEU A 11 6.09 1.76 -9.95
CA LEU A 11 7.50 1.74 -9.55
C LEU A 11 7.67 1.32 -8.09
N LEU A 12 6.84 1.86 -7.18
CA LEU A 12 6.88 1.48 -5.77
C LEU A 12 6.55 0.00 -5.57
N LYS A 13 5.65 -0.56 -6.38
CA LYS A 13 5.34 -1.99 -6.35
C LYS A 13 6.55 -2.84 -6.75
N GLU A 14 7.27 -2.48 -7.81
CA GLU A 14 8.49 -3.20 -8.24
C GLU A 14 9.57 -3.17 -7.14
N VAL A 15 9.76 -2.01 -6.51
CA VAL A 15 10.68 -1.87 -5.37
C VAL A 15 10.22 -2.74 -4.21
N ASN A 16 8.92 -2.78 -3.93
CA ASN A 16 8.38 -3.62 -2.86
C ASN A 16 8.54 -5.12 -3.15
N GLU A 17 8.35 -5.55 -4.39
CA GLU A 17 8.58 -6.92 -4.86
C GLU A 17 10.07 -7.32 -4.80
N SER A 18 11.00 -6.36 -4.86
CA SER A 18 12.43 -6.62 -4.62
C SER A 18 12.79 -6.95 -3.16
N GLY A 19 11.81 -6.94 -2.24
CA GLY A 19 11.96 -7.25 -0.82
C GLY A 19 12.03 -6.04 0.10
N ILE A 20 11.85 -4.83 -0.44
CA ILE A 20 11.87 -3.59 0.35
C ILE A 20 10.46 -3.31 0.91
N THR A 21 10.36 -3.05 2.21
CA THR A 21 9.08 -2.64 2.81
C THR A 21 8.81 -1.17 2.52
N ILE A 22 7.61 -0.85 2.04
CA ILE A 22 7.17 0.51 1.73
C ILE A 22 5.92 0.83 2.54
N VAL A 23 5.89 2.02 3.15
CA VAL A 23 4.72 2.58 3.83
C VAL A 23 4.28 3.84 3.09
N ILE A 24 3.00 3.89 2.71
CA ILE A 24 2.41 4.99 1.97
C ILE A 24 1.30 5.60 2.82
N VAL A 25 1.30 6.92 2.96
CA VAL A 25 0.23 7.68 3.62
C VAL A 25 -0.57 8.39 2.54
N THR A 26 -1.86 8.13 2.47
CA THR A 26 -2.76 8.77 1.51
C THR A 26 -4.14 8.97 2.11
N HIS A 27 -4.87 9.96 1.60
CA HIS A 27 -6.30 10.17 1.87
C HIS A 27 -7.19 9.61 0.74
N GLU A 28 -6.59 9.14 -0.36
CA GLU A 28 -7.28 8.57 -1.51
C GLU A 28 -7.44 7.06 -1.35
N HIS A 29 -8.69 6.58 -1.28
CA HIS A 29 -8.99 5.16 -1.11
C HIS A 29 -8.46 4.29 -2.26
N ASP A 30 -8.53 4.78 -3.49
CA ASP A 30 -8.09 4.05 -4.69
C ASP A 30 -6.58 3.79 -4.66
N ILE A 31 -5.78 4.72 -4.14
CA ILE A 31 -4.33 4.56 -3.98
C ILE A 31 -4.02 3.57 -2.85
N ALA A 32 -4.74 3.65 -1.73
CA ALA A 32 -4.56 2.71 -0.62
C ALA A 32 -4.84 1.26 -1.05
N ALA A 33 -5.88 1.05 -1.87
CA ALA A 33 -6.29 -0.25 -2.39
C ALA A 33 -5.24 -0.93 -3.30
N LEU A 34 -4.24 -0.18 -3.81
CA LEU A 34 -3.13 -0.74 -4.59
C LEU A 34 -2.02 -1.35 -3.73
N THR A 35 -2.11 -1.25 -2.40
CA THR A 35 -1.12 -1.76 -1.44
C THR A 35 -1.49 -3.16 -0.91
N GLN A 36 -0.55 -3.85 -0.28
CA GLN A 36 -0.78 -5.19 0.27
C GLN A 36 -1.57 -5.18 1.60
N ARG A 37 -1.66 -4.04 2.27
CA ARG A 37 -2.35 -3.87 3.55
C ARG A 37 -2.72 -2.41 3.76
N VAL A 38 -3.99 -2.17 4.12
CA VAL A 38 -4.47 -0.84 4.49
C VAL A 38 -4.62 -0.75 6.01
N ILE A 39 -4.14 0.35 6.58
CA ILE A 39 -4.31 0.69 8.00
C ILE A 39 -4.98 2.06 8.06
N HIS A 40 -6.16 2.11 8.68
CA HIS A 40 -6.90 3.34 8.88
C HIS A 40 -6.60 3.94 10.25
N ILE A 41 -6.15 5.20 10.24
CA ILE A 41 -5.90 5.98 11.45
C ILE A 41 -7.03 7.00 11.61
N ARG A 42 -7.57 7.08 12.83
CA ARG A 42 -8.55 8.10 13.22
C ARG A 42 -8.21 8.61 14.61
N ASP A 43 -8.18 9.92 14.79
CA ASP A 43 -7.90 10.56 16.08
C ASP A 43 -6.61 10.06 16.77
N GLY A 44 -5.58 9.76 15.97
CA GLY A 44 -4.28 9.28 16.46
C GLY A 44 -4.23 7.80 16.83
N VAL A 45 -5.31 7.04 16.63
CA VAL A 45 -5.36 5.59 16.91
C VAL A 45 -5.64 4.79 15.64
N ILE A 46 -5.18 3.54 15.61
CA ILE A 46 -5.56 2.59 14.56
C ILE A 46 -7.02 2.24 14.76
N ALA A 47 -7.87 2.65 13.83
CA ALA A 47 -9.31 2.41 13.88
C ALA A 47 -9.66 1.03 13.33
N HIS A 48 -9.08 0.65 12.19
CA HIS A 48 -9.19 -0.69 11.59
C HIS A 48 -8.04 -0.92 10.62
N TYR A 49 -7.81 -2.20 10.28
CA TYR A 49 -6.81 -2.61 9.31
C TYR A 49 -7.23 -3.92 8.65
N ASP A 50 -6.76 -4.12 7.43
CA ASP A 50 -6.96 -5.38 6.72
C ASP A 50 -5.97 -6.45 7.19
N GLU A 51 -6.37 -7.72 7.04
CA GLU A 51 -5.44 -8.84 7.17
C GLU A 51 -4.35 -8.74 6.09
N PRO A 52 -3.08 -9.00 6.41
CA PRO A 52 -2.03 -9.03 5.40
C PRO A 52 -2.38 -10.05 4.31
N ILE A 53 -2.36 -9.60 3.06
CA ILE A 53 -2.48 -10.53 1.93
C ILE A 53 -1.29 -11.48 2.00
N LYS A 54 -1.55 -12.79 2.10
CA LYS A 54 -0.50 -13.81 2.03
C LYS A 54 0.07 -13.79 0.62
N GLN A 55 1.26 -13.22 0.44
CA GLN A 55 2.02 -13.43 -0.80
C GLN A 55 2.48 -14.90 -0.82
N GLU A 56 2.07 -15.65 -1.84
CA GLU A 56 2.63 -16.97 -2.12
C GLU A 56 4.16 -16.84 -2.23
N SER A 57 4.84 -17.75 -1.55
CA SER A 57 6.25 -17.69 -1.16
C SER A 57 7.18 -17.23 -2.27
N TYR A 58 8.11 -16.33 -1.91
CA TYR A 58 9.36 -16.12 -2.65
C TYR A 58 10.01 -17.49 -2.85
N VAL A 59 9.97 -18.00 -4.09
CA VAL A 59 10.68 -19.22 -4.50
C VAL A 59 12.10 -18.83 -4.92
#